data_AF-A0A1G2Z678-F1
#
_entry.id   AF-A0A1G2Z678-F1
#
_cell.length_a   1.000
_cell.length_b   1.000
_cell.length_c   1.000
_cell.angle_alpha   90.00
_cell.angle_beta   90.00
_cell.angle_gamma   90.00
#
_symmetry.space_group_name_H-M   'P 1'
#
loop_
_entity.id
_entity.type
_entity.pdbx_description
1 polymer ?
#
loop_
_entity_poly.entity_id
_entity_poly.type
_entity_poly.pdbx_seq_one_letter_code
_entity_poly.pdbx_strand_id
1 'polypeptide(L)'
;MGAEPVYISISKVDNVRHAYLGLEGTILQFGQRQAATDSELLIPVELIAIAEGSRFKGRRLIAALLSLLLPLLLFGLSYTLIFGFRPTQEAEDTTAFAILTIFLAGMLLAGLIAFFIFLIMFFFRVKTVVLKIEPTGATIEFYEHRKQAAQIDGFLEEIRQRQALVHESLAGPINRPAGFTKEHSVIPRLAGFLWLSLLPAIFTERIPLLVLPGAVLVWFAYRRVQYGRQPREYRQAVRYYLRGDYDGAIDLLESLRRRLPEYLPTYFCLVETSMRAGRFDEAFEMASYLASDYPDVARSMESDIWLFKRIHERRCQTA
;
A
#
# COMPACT_ATOMS: atom_id res chain seq x y z
N MET A 1 13.94 22.80 22.06
CA MET A 1 13.64 21.51 22.73
C MET A 1 12.89 20.66 21.73
N GLY A 2 13.57 19.76 21.03
CA GLY A 2 12.91 18.85 20.10
C GLY A 2 12.02 17.89 20.89
N ALA A 3 10.72 17.87 20.61
CA ALA A 3 9.84 16.86 21.17
C ALA A 3 10.25 15.50 20.62
N GLU A 4 10.34 14.47 21.48
CA GLU A 4 10.67 13.12 21.04
C GLU A 4 9.66 12.63 19.99
N PRO A 5 10.10 11.86 18.98
CA PRO A 5 9.21 11.39 17.93
C PRO A 5 8.22 10.37 18.51
N VAL A 6 6.93 10.64 18.31
CA VAL A 6 5.84 9.77 18.81
C VAL A 6 5.40 8.82 17.71
N TYR A 7 5.44 7.51 17.96
CA TYR A 7 5.04 6.49 16.99
C TYR A 7 3.86 5.66 17.48
N ILE A 8 2.85 5.48 16.63
CA ILE A 8 1.67 4.66 16.88
C ILE A 8 1.45 3.66 15.74
N SER A 9 1.11 2.42 16.08
CA SER A 9 0.70 1.42 15.09
C SER A 9 -0.78 1.57 14.78
N ILE A 10 -1.14 1.54 13.50
CA ILE A 10 -2.52 1.73 13.04
C ILE A 10 -2.99 0.57 12.16
N SER A 11 -4.30 0.29 12.22
CA SER A 11 -4.96 -0.69 11.36
C SER A 11 -5.70 0.04 10.24
N LYS A 12 -5.07 0.15 9.05
CA LYS A 12 -5.66 0.80 7.88
C LYS A 12 -6.94 0.09 7.43
N VAL A 13 -7.95 0.84 6.97
CA VAL A 13 -9.21 0.29 6.46
C VAL A 13 -8.98 -0.67 5.28
N ASP A 14 -8.03 -0.35 4.40
CA ASP A 14 -7.68 -1.14 3.20
C ASP A 14 -6.85 -2.41 3.48
N ASN A 15 -6.79 -2.89 4.74
CA ASN A 15 -6.12 -4.15 5.10
C ASN A 15 -4.60 -4.21 4.89
N VAL A 16 -3.90 -3.08 4.97
CA VAL A 16 -2.44 -3.11 4.99
C VAL A 16 -1.97 -3.71 6.32
N ARG A 17 -1.16 -4.78 6.26
CA ARG A 17 -0.80 -5.61 7.42
C ARG A 17 -0.04 -4.85 8.51
N HIS A 18 0.78 -3.88 8.11
CA HIS A 18 1.57 -3.07 9.02
C HIS A 18 1.57 -1.62 8.52
N ALA A 19 0.84 -0.76 9.21
CA ALA A 19 0.89 0.68 9.01
C ALA A 19 1.18 1.35 10.36
N TYR A 20 1.91 2.46 10.32
CA TYR A 20 2.22 3.26 11.48
C TYR A 20 2.11 4.74 11.14
N LEU A 21 1.83 5.53 12.17
CA LEU A 21 1.94 6.98 12.14
C LEU A 21 3.04 7.39 13.11
N GLY A 22 3.96 8.21 12.65
CA GLY A 22 5.00 8.86 13.45
C GLY A 22 4.80 10.36 13.41
N LEU A 23 5.06 11.07 14.50
CA LEU A 23 5.02 12.53 14.53
C LEU A 23 6.37 13.07 15.00
N GLU A 24 7.14 13.58 14.05
CA GLU A 24 8.48 14.12 14.26
C GLU A 24 8.44 15.63 13.99
N GLY A 25 8.55 16.44 15.04
CA GLY A 25 8.26 17.87 14.95
C GLY A 25 6.91 18.15 14.27
N THR A 26 6.90 19.01 13.25
CA THR A 26 5.68 19.37 12.50
C THR A 26 5.47 18.48 11.27
N ILE A 27 6.02 17.27 11.27
CA ILE A 27 5.92 16.30 10.17
C ILE A 27 5.27 15.01 10.66
N LEU A 28 4.15 14.67 10.06
CA LEU A 28 3.54 13.36 10.17
C LEU A 28 4.22 12.39 9.19
N GLN A 29 4.81 11.33 9.72
CA GLN A 29 5.30 10.19 8.98
C GLN A 29 4.21 9.13 8.91
N PHE A 30 3.77 8.75 7.71
CA PHE A 30 2.90 7.61 7.50
C PHE A 30 3.68 6.51 6.80
N GLY A 31 4.06 5.48 7.56
CA GLY A 31 4.72 4.32 7.02
C GLY A 31 3.73 3.18 6.82
N GLN A 32 3.80 2.53 5.66
CA GLN A 32 3.08 1.30 5.40
C GLN A 32 4.00 0.27 4.76
N ARG A 33 3.95 -0.94 5.29
CA ARG A 33 4.70 -2.08 4.78
C ARG A 33 3.74 -3.03 4.09
N GLN A 34 3.81 -3.04 2.77
CA GLN A 34 3.16 -4.03 1.93
C GLN A 34 4.19 -5.10 1.55
N ALA A 35 3.71 -6.29 1.15
CA ALA A 35 4.57 -7.47 0.96
C ALA A 35 5.73 -7.30 -0.06
N ALA A 36 5.81 -6.20 -0.83
CA ALA A 36 6.96 -5.88 -1.68
C ALA A 36 7.23 -4.38 -1.80
N THR A 37 6.61 -3.55 -0.96
CA THR A 37 6.85 -2.11 -1.00
C THR A 37 6.77 -1.60 0.42
N ASP A 38 7.88 -1.04 0.88
CA ASP A 38 7.88 -0.18 2.04
C ASP A 38 7.68 1.23 1.51
N SER A 39 6.57 1.85 1.89
CA SER A 39 6.29 3.23 1.53
C SER A 39 6.17 4.05 2.79
N GLU A 40 6.91 5.14 2.81
CA GLU A 40 6.88 6.15 3.85
C GLU A 40 6.43 7.46 3.21
N LEU A 41 5.40 8.07 3.78
CA LEU A 41 4.84 9.32 3.31
C LEU A 41 5.11 10.37 4.38
N LEU A 42 5.76 11.44 4.01
CA LEU A 42 6.05 12.56 4.89
C LEU A 42 5.08 13.69 4.59
N ILE A 43 4.30 14.06 5.60
CA ILE A 43 3.18 14.98 5.47
C ILE A 43 3.37 16.09 6.51
N PRO A 44 3.61 17.33 6.08
CA PRO A 44 3.54 18.49 6.96
C PRO A 44 2.18 18.56 7.67
N VAL A 45 2.17 18.78 8.98
CA VAL A 45 0.92 18.72 9.77
C VAL A 45 -0.11 19.76 9.32
N GLU A 46 0.30 20.89 8.77
CA GLU A 46 -0.59 21.93 8.26
C GLU A 46 -1.45 21.46 7.07
N LEU A 47 -1.04 20.40 6.37
CA LEU A 47 -1.78 19.85 5.23
C LEU A 47 -2.85 18.83 5.65
N ILE A 48 -2.98 18.57 6.96
CA ILE A 48 -3.79 17.48 7.48
C ILE A 48 -5.10 18.01 8.04
N ALA A 49 -6.21 17.65 7.41
CA ALA A 49 -7.54 17.81 7.99
C ALA A 49 -7.96 16.50 8.66
N ILE A 50 -8.25 16.55 9.97
CA ILE A 50 -8.69 15.41 10.75
C ILE A 50 -10.22 15.35 10.72
N ALA A 51 -10.77 14.22 10.29
CA ALA A 51 -12.20 13.95 10.34
C ALA A 51 -12.48 12.60 11.03
N GLU A 52 -13.51 12.59 11.86
CA GLU A 52 -13.99 11.37 12.51
C GLU A 52 -15.18 10.79 11.74
N GLY A 53 -15.18 9.48 11.59
CA GLY A 53 -16.24 8.75 10.91
C GLY A 53 -16.60 7.46 11.63
N SER A 54 -17.59 6.76 11.09
CA SER A 54 -17.93 5.41 11.54
C SER A 54 -18.15 4.51 10.33
N ARG A 55 -17.55 3.32 10.34
CA ARG A 55 -17.70 2.33 9.26
C ARG A 55 -18.04 0.95 9.80
N PHE A 56 -18.72 0.18 8.97
CA PHE A 56 -18.98 -1.23 9.22
C PHE A 56 -17.75 -2.07 8.83
N LYS A 57 -17.42 -3.08 9.64
CA LYS A 57 -16.31 -4.00 9.32
C LYS A 57 -16.79 -5.06 8.32
N GLY A 58 -16.56 -4.84 7.02
CA GLY A 58 -16.97 -5.78 5.96
C GLY A 58 -16.49 -7.22 6.15
N ARG A 59 -15.32 -7.42 6.79
CA ARG A 59 -14.83 -8.77 7.18
C ARG A 59 -15.82 -9.57 8.03
N ARG A 60 -16.61 -8.90 8.88
CA ARG A 60 -17.62 -9.57 9.71
C ARG A 60 -18.80 -10.07 8.88
N LEU A 61 -19.20 -9.31 7.87
CA LEU A 61 -20.25 -9.73 6.92
C LEU A 61 -19.78 -10.95 6.12
N ILE A 62 -18.53 -10.94 5.64
CA ILE A 62 -17.94 -12.08 4.93
C ILE A 62 -17.88 -13.31 5.84
N ALA A 63 -17.46 -13.13 7.10
CA ALA A 63 -17.43 -14.22 8.08
C ALA A 63 -18.84 -14.78 8.37
N ALA A 64 -19.85 -13.91 8.49
CA ALA A 64 -21.24 -14.34 8.64
C ALA A 64 -21.68 -15.18 7.42
N LEU A 65 -21.48 -14.67 6.21
CA LEU A 65 -21.86 -15.40 4.99
C LEU A 65 -21.14 -16.74 4.88
N LEU A 66 -19.84 -16.80 5.21
CA LEU A 66 -19.07 -18.04 5.22
C LEU A 66 -19.57 -19.04 6.27
N SER A 67 -19.96 -18.58 7.46
CA SER A 67 -20.48 -19.47 8.51
C SER A 67 -21.81 -20.13 8.13
N LEU A 68 -22.57 -19.52 7.21
CA LEU A 68 -23.78 -20.10 6.63
C LEU A 68 -23.48 -20.98 5.42
N LEU A 69 -22.59 -20.52 4.54
CA LEU A 69 -22.31 -21.17 3.26
C LEU A 69 -21.52 -22.47 3.41
N LEU A 70 -20.56 -22.53 4.35
CA LEU A 70 -19.74 -23.72 4.55
C LEU A 70 -20.55 -24.94 5.02
N PRO A 71 -21.42 -24.86 6.05
CA PRO A 71 -22.28 -25.98 6.44
C PRO A 71 -23.27 -26.36 5.34
N LEU A 72 -23.80 -25.41 4.58
CA LEU A 72 -24.73 -25.67 3.49
C LEU A 72 -24.06 -26.45 2.34
N LEU A 73 -22.82 -26.08 1.98
CA LEU A 73 -22.03 -26.82 1.00
C LEU A 73 -21.67 -28.22 1.48
N LEU A 74 -21.24 -28.36 2.74
CA LEU A 74 -20.93 -29.66 3.33
C LEU A 74 -22.17 -30.56 3.39
N PHE A 75 -23.33 -29.98 3.74
CA PHE A 75 -24.61 -30.67 3.72
C PHE A 75 -24.97 -31.14 2.31
N GLY A 76 -24.94 -30.24 1.32
CA GLY A 76 -25.25 -30.58 -0.06
C GLY A 76 -24.31 -31.65 -0.63
N LEU A 77 -23.00 -31.51 -0.43
CA LEU A 77 -22.00 -32.48 -0.89
C LEU A 77 -22.20 -33.84 -0.23
N SER A 78 -22.33 -33.89 1.10
CA SER A 78 -22.55 -35.14 1.82
C SER A 78 -23.85 -35.84 1.40
N TYR A 79 -24.94 -35.07 1.22
CA TYR A 79 -26.20 -35.59 0.73
C TYR A 79 -26.06 -36.18 -0.69
N THR A 80 -25.45 -35.45 -1.62
CA THR A 80 -25.23 -35.95 -3.00
C THR A 80 -24.32 -37.17 -3.06
N LEU A 81 -23.28 -37.25 -2.23
CA LEU A 81 -22.38 -38.40 -2.20
C LEU A 81 -23.09 -39.65 -1.67
N ILE A 82 -23.96 -39.50 -0.68
CA ILE A 82 -24.66 -40.63 -0.06
C ILE A 82 -25.82 -41.10 -0.94
N PHE A 83 -26.65 -40.17 -1.43
CA PHE A 83 -27.84 -40.50 -2.23
C PHE A 83 -27.56 -40.68 -3.71
N GLY A 84 -26.50 -40.08 -4.25
CA GLY A 84 -26.15 -40.17 -5.67
C GLY A 84 -25.37 -41.43 -6.04
N PHE A 85 -24.69 -42.08 -5.09
CA PHE A 85 -23.83 -43.24 -5.36
C PHE A 85 -24.28 -44.56 -4.74
N ARG A 86 -25.22 -44.58 -3.77
CA ARG A 86 -25.73 -45.85 -3.23
C ARG A 86 -26.92 -46.38 -4.06
N PRO A 87 -26.79 -47.53 -4.76
CA PRO A 87 -27.96 -48.22 -5.32
C PRO A 87 -28.88 -48.68 -4.20
N THR A 88 -30.18 -48.63 -4.47
CA THR A 88 -31.33 -48.72 -3.56
C THR A 88 -31.53 -50.04 -2.78
N GLN A 89 -30.51 -50.90 -2.63
CA GLN A 89 -30.74 -52.32 -2.30
C GLN A 89 -30.29 -52.87 -0.94
N GLU A 90 -29.69 -52.11 -0.04
CA GLU A 90 -29.47 -52.59 1.35
C GLU A 90 -29.90 -51.55 2.38
N ALA A 91 -31.06 -51.81 3.00
CA ALA A 91 -31.77 -50.93 3.92
C ALA A 91 -31.50 -51.24 5.41
N GLU A 92 -30.34 -51.81 5.76
CA GLU A 92 -30.06 -52.21 7.15
C GLU A 92 -29.37 -51.14 8.02
N ASP A 93 -28.74 -50.11 7.43
CA ASP A 93 -28.02 -49.07 8.19
C ASP A 93 -28.86 -47.81 8.52
N THR A 94 -30.10 -48.01 8.98
CA THR A 94 -31.00 -46.90 9.35
C THR A 94 -30.48 -46.05 10.52
N THR A 95 -29.74 -46.67 11.44
CA THR A 95 -29.17 -46.00 12.63
C THR A 95 -28.01 -45.08 12.26
N ALA A 96 -27.07 -45.53 11.44
CA ALA A 96 -25.94 -44.73 10.97
C ALA A 96 -26.42 -43.52 10.16
N PHE A 97 -27.46 -43.70 9.34
CA PHE A 97 -28.10 -42.61 8.61
C PHE A 97 -28.71 -41.57 9.56
N ALA A 98 -29.52 -42.00 10.53
CA ALA A 98 -30.13 -41.09 11.50
C ALA A 98 -29.07 -40.28 12.28
N ILE A 99 -28.00 -40.92 12.72
CA ILE A 99 -26.88 -40.26 13.41
C ILE A 99 -26.23 -39.20 12.52
N LEU A 100 -25.94 -39.53 11.26
CA LEU A 100 -25.34 -38.57 10.33
C LEU A 100 -26.26 -37.38 10.04
N THR A 101 -27.56 -37.64 9.87
CA THR A 101 -28.54 -36.57 9.60
C THR A 101 -28.68 -35.63 10.79
N ILE A 102 -28.71 -36.16 12.02
CA ILE A 102 -28.72 -35.36 13.26
C ILE A 102 -27.43 -34.54 13.38
N PHE A 103 -26.27 -35.13 13.09
CA PHE A 103 -24.99 -34.44 13.11
C PHE A 103 -24.96 -33.26 12.11
N LEU A 104 -25.39 -33.51 10.87
CA LEU A 104 -25.49 -32.51 9.82
C LEU A 104 -26.47 -31.38 10.17
N ALA A 105 -27.64 -31.71 10.71
CA ALA A 105 -28.60 -30.73 11.21
C ALA A 105 -28.01 -29.89 12.36
N GLY A 106 -27.26 -30.51 13.26
CA GLY A 106 -26.52 -29.83 14.32
C GLY A 106 -25.47 -28.85 13.80
N MET A 107 -24.69 -29.24 12.79
CA MET A 107 -23.73 -28.34 12.12
C MET A 107 -24.42 -27.15 11.44
N LEU A 108 -25.57 -27.36 10.80
CA LEU A 108 -26.33 -26.30 10.14
C LEU A 108 -26.87 -25.31 11.19
N LEU A 109 -27.43 -25.81 12.29
CA LEU A 109 -27.90 -24.98 13.41
C LEU A 109 -26.74 -24.17 14.02
N ALA A 110 -25.58 -24.79 14.25
CA ALA A 110 -24.39 -24.10 14.75
C ALA A 110 -23.91 -23.01 13.78
N GLY A 111 -23.91 -23.27 12.48
CA GLY A 111 -23.59 -22.30 11.43
C GLY A 111 -24.55 -21.12 11.38
N LEU A 112 -25.84 -21.38 11.57
CA LEU A 112 -26.90 -20.37 11.64
C LEU A 112 -26.79 -19.50 12.89
N ILE A 113 -26.50 -20.09 14.05
CA ILE A 113 -26.21 -19.33 15.29
C ILE A 113 -24.98 -18.44 15.08
N ALA A 114 -23.88 -18.99 14.53
CA ALA A 114 -22.68 -18.22 14.22
C ALA A 114 -22.96 -17.08 13.23
N PHE A 115 -23.79 -17.32 12.22
CA PHE A 115 -24.23 -16.30 11.26
C PHE A 115 -24.91 -15.14 11.97
N PHE A 116 -25.88 -15.40 12.86
CA PHE A 116 -26.56 -14.35 13.61
C PHE A 116 -25.62 -13.58 14.54
N ILE A 117 -24.70 -14.27 15.22
CA ILE A 117 -23.68 -13.63 16.05
C ILE A 117 -22.82 -12.67 15.20
N PHE A 118 -22.29 -13.13 14.07
CA PHE A 118 -21.47 -12.30 13.19
C PHE A 118 -22.27 -11.16 12.54
N LEU A 119 -23.55 -11.38 12.23
CA LEU A 119 -24.45 -10.38 11.68
C LEU A 119 -24.73 -9.27 12.70
N ILE A 120 -25.04 -9.62 13.95
CA ILE A 120 -25.19 -8.65 15.04
C ILE A 120 -23.87 -7.89 15.24
N MET A 121 -22.74 -8.60 15.24
CA MET A 121 -21.41 -8.00 15.32
C MET A 121 -21.09 -7.06 14.15
N PHE A 122 -21.66 -7.29 12.96
CA PHE A 122 -21.49 -6.43 11.80
C PHE A 122 -22.19 -5.08 11.99
N PHE A 123 -23.38 -5.05 12.59
CA PHE A 123 -24.14 -3.80 12.84
C PHE A 123 -23.48 -2.88 13.87
N PHE A 124 -22.59 -3.39 14.72
CA PHE A 124 -21.76 -2.53 15.56
C PHE A 124 -20.73 -1.77 14.71
N ARG A 125 -21.06 -0.51 14.40
CA ARG A 125 -20.16 0.43 13.76
C ARG A 125 -18.89 0.61 14.59
N VAL A 126 -17.76 0.68 13.91
CA VAL A 126 -16.46 0.96 14.53
C VAL A 126 -16.06 2.37 14.15
N LYS A 127 -15.57 3.13 15.13
CA LYS A 127 -15.02 4.46 14.88
C LYS A 127 -13.82 4.37 13.95
N THR A 128 -13.75 5.30 13.02
CA THR A 128 -12.67 5.42 12.05
C THR A 128 -12.17 6.86 12.06
N VAL A 129 -10.85 7.02 12.05
CA VAL A 129 -10.22 8.32 11.90
C VAL A 129 -9.78 8.45 10.45
N VAL A 130 -10.08 9.61 9.86
CA VAL A 130 -9.74 9.95 8.48
C VAL A 130 -8.83 11.17 8.51
N LEU A 131 -7.58 10.99 8.09
CA LEU A 131 -6.65 12.08 7.85
C LEU A 131 -6.74 12.44 6.36
N LYS A 132 -7.30 13.59 6.05
CA LYS A 132 -7.36 14.13 4.69
C LYS A 132 -6.13 15.01 4.45
N ILE A 133 -5.44 14.80 3.35
CA ILE A 133 -4.23 15.52 2.97
C ILE A 133 -4.58 16.49 1.84
N GLU A 134 -4.62 17.77 2.16
CA GLU A 134 -4.87 18.84 1.19
C GLU A 134 -3.54 19.33 0.57
N PRO A 135 -3.51 19.73 -0.72
CA PRO A 135 -4.64 19.83 -1.66
C PRO A 135 -4.94 18.54 -2.45
N THR A 136 -4.13 17.48 -2.31
CA THR A 136 -4.28 16.23 -3.07
C THR A 136 -5.62 15.51 -2.92
N GLY A 137 -6.31 15.72 -1.79
CA GLY A 137 -7.47 14.92 -1.40
C GLY A 137 -7.13 13.47 -1.03
N ALA A 138 -5.84 13.16 -0.85
CA ALA A 138 -5.42 11.83 -0.41
C ALA A 138 -5.90 11.58 1.02
N THR A 139 -6.43 10.38 1.29
CA THR A 139 -7.01 10.06 2.61
C THR A 139 -6.31 8.87 3.24
N ILE A 140 -5.89 9.01 4.50
CA ILE A 140 -5.42 7.92 5.34
C ILE A 140 -6.54 7.59 6.33
N GLU A 141 -7.21 6.47 6.09
CA GLU A 141 -8.28 5.99 6.95
C GLU A 141 -7.83 4.77 7.77
N PHE A 142 -8.05 4.82 9.08
CA PHE A 142 -7.75 3.71 9.98
C PHE A 142 -8.79 3.52 11.08
N TYR A 143 -8.87 2.30 11.60
CA TYR A 143 -9.77 1.95 12.68
C TYR A 143 -9.23 2.39 14.03
N GLU A 144 -10.09 2.99 14.83
CA GLU A 144 -9.82 3.28 16.23
C GLU A 144 -10.24 2.06 17.07
N HIS A 145 -9.26 1.31 17.56
CA HIS A 145 -9.54 0.17 18.44
C HIS A 145 -9.66 0.64 19.88
N ARG A 146 -10.64 0.12 20.64
CA ARG A 146 -10.82 0.47 22.07
C ARG A 146 -9.55 0.37 22.91
N LYS A 147 -8.65 -0.57 22.61
CA LYS A 147 -7.36 -0.73 23.31
C LYS A 147 -6.36 0.39 23.04
N GLN A 148 -6.50 1.09 21.92
CA GLN A 148 -5.59 2.14 21.43
C GLN A 148 -6.26 3.51 21.39
N ALA A 149 -7.54 3.63 21.77
CA ALA A 149 -8.33 4.87 21.69
C ALA A 149 -7.61 6.04 22.37
N ALA A 150 -7.24 5.88 23.65
CA ALA A 150 -6.53 6.92 24.39
C ALA A 150 -5.18 7.33 23.76
N GLN A 151 -4.46 6.38 23.15
CA GLN A 151 -3.19 6.66 22.47
C GLN A 151 -3.42 7.42 21.16
N ILE A 152 -4.46 7.05 20.40
CA ILE A 152 -4.85 7.72 19.16
C ILE A 152 -5.34 9.13 19.47
N ASP A 153 -6.20 9.30 20.48
CA ASP A 153 -6.74 10.60 20.88
C ASP A 153 -5.61 11.56 21.32
N GLY A 154 -4.67 11.07 22.14
CA GLY A 154 -3.49 11.84 22.53
C GLY A 154 -2.63 12.24 21.32
N PHE A 155 -2.43 11.33 20.37
CA PHE A 155 -1.69 11.59 19.14
C PHE A 155 -2.38 12.62 18.24
N LEU A 156 -3.71 12.52 18.08
CA LEU A 156 -4.48 13.49 17.29
C LEU A 156 -4.48 14.88 17.93
N GLU A 157 -4.55 14.94 19.26
CA GLU A 157 -4.45 16.20 19.99
C GLU A 157 -3.07 16.83 19.83
N GLU A 158 -2.01 16.02 19.87
CA GLU A 158 -0.66 16.49 19.60
C GLU A 158 -0.51 17.03 18.17
N ILE A 159 -1.13 16.39 17.17
CA ILE A 159 -1.18 16.94 15.81
C ILE A 159 -1.85 18.31 15.82
N ARG A 160 -3.02 18.47 16.47
CA ARG A 160 -3.73 19.76 16.53
C ARG A 160 -2.91 20.85 17.22
N GLN A 161 -2.22 20.51 18.30
CA GLN A 161 -1.32 21.42 18.99
C GLN A 161 -0.17 21.87 18.08
N ARG A 162 0.47 20.92 17.38
CA ARG A 162 1.57 21.23 16.44
C ARG A 162 1.06 22.01 15.22
N GLN A 163 -0.18 21.79 14.76
CA GLN A 163 -0.83 22.59 13.73
C GLN A 163 -1.03 24.04 14.17
N ALA A 164 -1.50 24.27 15.39
CA ALA A 164 -1.72 25.63 15.91
C ALA A 164 -0.42 26.46 16.01
N LEU A 165 0.72 25.80 16.24
CA LEU A 165 2.04 26.43 16.31
C LEU A 165 2.58 26.83 14.93
N VAL A 166 2.14 26.17 13.86
CA VAL A 166 2.57 26.47 12.49
C VAL A 166 1.61 27.49 11.89
N HIS A 167 1.89 28.78 12.10
CA HIS A 167 1.21 29.85 11.35
C HIS A 167 1.57 29.77 9.86
N GLU A 168 0.59 30.02 8.99
CA GLU A 168 0.67 29.98 7.52
C GLU A 168 1.96 30.58 6.96
N SER A 169 2.97 29.73 6.72
CA SER A 169 4.23 30.12 6.09
C SER A 169 4.34 29.54 4.67
N LEU A 170 3.21 29.45 3.96
CA LEU A 170 3.14 28.82 2.64
C LEU A 170 3.57 29.82 1.55
N ALA A 171 4.86 29.84 1.20
CA ALA A 171 5.38 30.62 0.07
C ALA A 171 5.55 29.81 -1.23
N GLY A 172 5.02 28.58 -1.35
CA GLY A 172 5.22 27.75 -2.54
C GLY A 172 4.08 26.78 -2.86
N PRO A 173 3.90 26.41 -4.14
CA PRO A 173 2.88 25.46 -4.56
C PRO A 173 3.21 24.06 -4.05
N ILE A 174 2.26 23.39 -3.39
CA ILE A 174 2.39 21.97 -3.00
C ILE A 174 1.32 21.22 -3.75
N ASN A 175 1.71 20.32 -4.66
CA ASN A 175 0.75 19.57 -5.45
C ASN A 175 0.49 18.16 -4.92
N ARG A 176 1.44 17.56 -4.16
CA ARG A 176 1.37 16.18 -3.65
C ARG A 176 2.18 16.02 -2.35
N PRO A 177 1.82 15.07 -1.47
CA PRO A 177 2.64 14.72 -0.31
C PRO A 177 3.93 13.99 -0.72
N ALA A 178 4.99 14.14 0.09
CA ALA A 178 6.31 13.62 -0.21
C ALA A 178 6.37 12.12 0.09
N GLY A 179 6.31 11.31 -0.97
CA GLY A 179 6.33 9.86 -0.87
C GLY A 179 7.72 9.29 -1.12
N PHE A 180 8.13 8.38 -0.25
CA PHE A 180 9.28 7.52 -0.45
C PHE A 180 8.80 6.08 -0.60
N THR A 181 8.96 5.53 -1.80
CA THR A 181 8.68 4.11 -2.04
C THR A 181 10.00 3.37 -2.22
N LYS A 182 10.32 2.47 -1.29
CA LYS A 182 11.38 1.49 -1.48
C LYS A 182 10.76 0.25 -2.12
N GLU A 183 11.01 0.09 -3.42
CA GLU A 183 10.61 -1.12 -4.13
C GLU A 183 11.49 -2.30 -3.67
N HIS A 184 10.87 -3.35 -3.15
CA HIS A 184 11.55 -4.63 -2.98
C HIS A 184 11.53 -5.39 -4.30
N SER A 185 12.45 -6.35 -4.47
CA SER A 185 12.56 -7.10 -5.72
C SER A 185 11.20 -7.71 -6.12
N VAL A 186 10.77 -7.44 -7.35
CA VAL A 186 9.50 -7.96 -7.92
C VAL A 186 9.57 -9.48 -8.21
N ILE A 187 10.80 -10.01 -8.26
CA ILE A 187 11.14 -11.39 -8.62
C ILE A 187 10.35 -12.45 -7.84
N PRO A 188 10.31 -12.47 -6.49
CA PRO A 188 9.55 -13.47 -5.72
C PRO A 188 8.05 -13.47 -6.00
N ARG A 189 7.44 -12.31 -6.25
CA ARG A 189 6.01 -12.23 -6.60
C ARG A 189 5.73 -12.75 -8.00
N LEU A 190 6.62 -12.41 -8.94
CA LEU A 190 6.53 -12.86 -10.32
C LEU A 190 6.69 -14.39 -10.39
N ALA A 191 7.61 -14.95 -9.60
CA ALA A 191 7.76 -16.39 -9.42
C ALA A 191 6.48 -17.03 -8.84
N GLY A 192 5.90 -16.46 -7.78
CA GLY A 192 4.65 -16.95 -7.20
C GLY A 192 3.48 -16.93 -8.18
N PHE A 193 3.31 -15.84 -8.94
CA PHE A 193 2.26 -15.73 -9.97
C PHE A 193 2.46 -16.75 -11.09
N LEU A 194 3.69 -16.89 -11.60
CA LEU A 194 4.01 -17.88 -12.64
C LEU A 194 3.65 -19.28 -12.15
N TRP A 195 4.05 -19.65 -10.92
CA TRP A 195 3.73 -20.94 -10.33
C TRP A 195 2.21 -21.19 -10.24
N LEU A 196 1.45 -20.19 -9.76
CA LEU A 196 0.00 -20.29 -9.60
C LEU A 196 -0.73 -20.36 -10.95
N SER A 197 -0.24 -19.63 -11.96
CA SER A 197 -0.80 -19.63 -13.31
C SER A 197 -0.50 -20.92 -14.10
N LEU A 198 0.51 -21.69 -13.70
CA LEU A 198 0.85 -22.98 -14.30
C LEU A 198 -0.02 -24.13 -13.77
N LEU A 199 -0.57 -24.02 -12.55
CA LEU A 199 -1.37 -25.08 -11.93
C LEU A 199 -2.57 -25.54 -12.80
N PRO A 200 -3.41 -24.65 -13.36
CA PRO A 200 -4.53 -25.08 -14.20
C PRO A 200 -4.08 -25.80 -15.47
N ALA A 201 -2.97 -25.39 -16.07
CA ALA A 201 -2.42 -26.02 -17.26
C ALA A 201 -1.92 -27.45 -16.97
N ILE A 202 -1.30 -27.66 -15.80
CA ILE A 202 -0.85 -28.99 -15.35
C ILE A 202 -2.04 -29.90 -15.04
N PHE A 203 -3.07 -29.40 -14.35
CA PHE A 203 -4.23 -30.23 -13.94
C PHE A 203 -5.20 -30.55 -15.07
N THR A 204 -5.33 -29.68 -16.08
CA THR A 204 -6.30 -29.85 -17.17
C THR A 204 -5.68 -30.32 -18.48
N GLU A 205 -4.35 -30.42 -18.54
CA GLU A 205 -3.55 -30.75 -19.75
C GLU A 205 -3.84 -29.82 -20.95
N ARG A 206 -4.49 -28.67 -20.71
CA ARG A 206 -4.84 -27.71 -21.76
C ARG A 206 -3.69 -26.73 -22.00
N ILE A 207 -2.93 -26.98 -23.06
CA ILE A 207 -1.87 -26.10 -23.58
C ILE A 207 -2.29 -24.62 -23.71
N PRO A 208 -3.52 -24.27 -24.13
CA PRO A 208 -3.93 -22.86 -24.24
C PRO A 208 -3.85 -22.06 -22.92
N LEU A 209 -3.85 -22.72 -21.76
CA LEU A 209 -3.74 -22.04 -20.47
C LEU A 209 -2.33 -21.50 -20.19
N LEU A 210 -1.32 -21.92 -20.97
CA LEU A 210 0.05 -21.39 -20.88
C LEU A 210 0.21 -19.96 -21.45
N VAL A 211 -0.80 -19.42 -22.13
CA VAL A 211 -0.78 -18.06 -22.67
C VAL A 211 -0.60 -17.02 -21.55
N LEU A 212 -1.22 -17.23 -20.39
CA LEU A 212 -1.13 -16.34 -19.23
C LEU A 212 0.30 -16.21 -18.66
N PRO A 213 0.99 -17.29 -18.27
CA PRO A 213 2.39 -17.20 -17.84
C PRO A 213 3.31 -16.71 -18.96
N GLY A 214 3.04 -17.10 -20.21
CA GLY A 214 3.78 -16.64 -21.38
C GLY A 214 3.72 -15.11 -21.56
N ALA A 215 2.53 -14.52 -21.48
CA ALA A 215 2.35 -13.07 -21.59
C ALA A 215 3.11 -12.29 -20.50
N VAL A 216 3.09 -12.77 -19.25
CA VAL A 216 3.83 -12.15 -18.15
C VAL A 216 5.35 -12.22 -18.37
N LEU A 217 5.87 -13.35 -18.85
CA LEU A 217 7.29 -13.49 -19.20
C LEU A 217 7.69 -12.58 -20.35
N VAL A 218 6.88 -12.49 -21.40
CA VAL A 218 7.11 -11.59 -22.55
C VAL A 218 7.12 -10.13 -22.08
N TRP A 219 6.16 -9.72 -21.26
CA TRP A 219 6.12 -8.38 -20.68
C TRP A 219 7.35 -8.07 -19.83
N PHE A 220 7.78 -9.00 -18.98
CA PHE A 220 8.98 -8.83 -18.15
C PHE A 220 10.26 -8.75 -18.99
N ALA A 221 10.40 -9.61 -20.00
CA ALA A 221 11.51 -9.58 -20.95
C ALA A 221 11.53 -8.25 -21.72
N TYR A 222 10.39 -7.79 -22.21
CA TYR A 222 10.25 -6.49 -22.87
C TYR A 222 10.71 -5.34 -21.97
N ARG A 223 10.28 -5.30 -20.70
CA ARG A 223 10.72 -4.28 -19.73
C ARG A 223 12.23 -4.32 -19.52
N ARG A 224 12.81 -5.52 -19.41
CA ARG A 224 14.26 -5.71 -19.24
C ARG A 224 15.06 -5.27 -20.46
N VAL A 225 14.54 -5.52 -21.66
CA VAL A 225 15.13 -5.04 -22.92
C VAL A 225 15.06 -3.52 -23.00
N GLN A 226 13.92 -2.90 -22.66
CA GLN A 226 13.78 -1.44 -22.65
C GLN A 226 14.73 -0.78 -21.66
N TYR A 227 14.86 -1.33 -20.45
CA TYR A 227 15.87 -0.86 -19.48
C TYR A 227 17.29 -1.04 -20.03
N GLY A 228 17.58 -2.15 -20.72
CA GLY A 228 18.87 -2.41 -21.35
C GLY A 228 19.26 -1.41 -22.45
N ARG A 229 18.27 -0.79 -23.12
CA ARG A 229 18.49 0.26 -24.14
C ARG A 229 18.92 1.60 -23.54
N GLN A 230 18.74 1.80 -22.24
CA GLN A 230 19.16 3.03 -21.59
C GLN A 230 20.70 3.15 -21.55
N PRO A 231 21.24 4.38 -21.57
CA PRO A 231 22.68 4.62 -21.45
C PRO A 231 23.30 3.89 -20.26
N ARG A 232 24.54 3.42 -20.41
CA ARG A 232 25.24 2.67 -19.35
C ARG A 232 25.41 3.50 -18.08
N GLU A 233 25.72 4.79 -18.23
CA GLU A 233 25.86 5.75 -17.12
C GLU A 233 24.54 5.89 -16.34
N TYR A 234 23.40 6.07 -17.04
CA TYR A 234 22.08 6.13 -16.39
C TYR A 234 21.81 4.89 -15.52
N ARG A 235 22.06 3.69 -16.07
CA ARG A 235 21.88 2.43 -15.33
C ARG A 235 22.87 2.25 -14.18
N GLN A 236 24.03 2.88 -14.22
CA GLN A 236 24.97 2.91 -13.10
C GLN A 236 24.47 3.90 -12.04
N ALA A 237 24.08 5.11 -12.43
CA ALA A 237 23.53 6.13 -11.54
C ALA A 237 22.33 5.61 -10.74
N VAL A 238 21.37 4.95 -11.40
CA VAL A 238 20.22 4.32 -10.71
C VAL A 238 20.68 3.29 -9.68
N ARG A 239 21.76 2.55 -9.92
CA ARG A 239 22.31 1.60 -8.94
C ARG A 239 22.97 2.30 -7.75
N TYR A 240 23.67 3.42 -7.98
CA TYR A 240 24.22 4.25 -6.92
C TYR A 240 23.11 4.88 -6.07
N TYR A 241 22.09 5.45 -6.71
CA TYR A 241 20.87 5.97 -6.08
C TYR A 241 20.20 4.93 -5.18
N LEU A 242 19.98 3.70 -5.69
CA LEU A 242 19.37 2.62 -4.92
C LEU A 242 20.23 2.13 -3.74
N ARG A 243 21.55 2.38 -3.78
CA ARG A 243 22.48 2.09 -2.68
C ARG A 243 22.58 3.23 -1.66
N GLY A 244 21.95 4.39 -1.94
CA GLY A 244 22.02 5.58 -1.11
C GLY A 244 23.29 6.43 -1.33
N ASP A 245 24.11 6.09 -2.33
CA ASP A 245 25.26 6.90 -2.73
C ASP A 245 24.79 7.94 -3.74
N TYR A 246 24.29 9.07 -3.21
CA TYR A 246 23.69 10.13 -4.02
C TYR A 246 24.73 10.92 -4.80
N ASP A 247 25.91 11.17 -4.21
CA ASP A 247 26.98 11.91 -4.87
C ASP A 247 27.50 11.16 -6.11
N GLY A 248 27.79 9.86 -5.97
CA GLY A 248 28.20 9.04 -7.11
C GLY A 248 27.12 8.90 -8.19
N ALA A 249 25.84 8.97 -7.81
CA ALA A 249 24.75 9.02 -8.78
C ALA A 249 24.68 10.36 -9.52
N ILE A 250 24.85 11.49 -8.81
CA ILE A 250 24.84 12.85 -9.40
C ILE A 250 25.97 12.99 -10.43
N ASP A 251 27.20 12.59 -10.10
CA ASP A 251 28.36 12.69 -11.00
C ASP A 251 28.13 11.95 -12.33
N LEU A 252 27.58 10.74 -12.27
CA LEU A 252 27.26 9.93 -13.44
C LEU A 252 26.11 10.54 -14.26
N LEU A 253 25.11 11.13 -13.62
CA LEU A 253 24.02 11.78 -14.32
C LEU A 253 24.44 13.12 -14.94
N GLU A 254 25.31 13.88 -14.29
CA GLU A 254 25.86 15.11 -14.86
C GLU A 254 26.70 14.83 -16.11
N SER A 255 27.58 13.83 -16.04
CA SER A 255 28.38 13.42 -17.20
C SER A 255 27.47 12.97 -18.36
N LEU A 256 26.39 12.24 -18.06
CA LEU A 256 25.39 11.85 -19.04
C LEU A 256 24.65 13.05 -19.63
N ARG A 257 24.27 14.03 -18.81
CA ARG A 257 23.63 15.29 -19.23
C ARG A 257 24.52 16.06 -20.21
N ARG A 258 25.82 16.16 -19.93
CA ARG A 258 26.79 16.83 -20.83
C ARG A 258 26.91 16.12 -22.18
N ARG A 259 26.82 14.78 -22.20
CA ARG A 259 26.93 14.00 -23.44
C ARG A 259 25.62 13.92 -24.23
N LEU A 260 24.49 13.84 -23.54
CA LEU A 260 23.15 13.64 -24.10
C LEU A 260 22.16 14.63 -23.46
N PRO A 261 22.22 15.93 -23.82
CA PRO A 261 21.40 16.96 -23.19
C PRO A 261 19.90 16.79 -23.44
N GLU A 262 19.50 16.08 -24.49
CA GLU A 262 18.08 15.80 -24.81
C GLU A 262 17.51 14.59 -24.05
N TYR A 263 18.35 13.84 -23.32
CA TYR A 263 17.90 12.62 -22.64
C TYR A 263 17.16 12.95 -21.33
N LEU A 264 15.87 13.24 -21.47
CA LEU A 264 14.96 13.68 -20.43
C LEU A 264 15.01 12.86 -19.10
N PRO A 265 15.12 11.50 -19.11
CA PRO A 265 15.23 10.73 -17.87
C PRO A 265 16.39 11.15 -16.95
N THR A 266 17.46 11.72 -17.51
CA THR A 266 18.59 12.23 -16.73
C THR A 266 18.17 13.35 -15.79
N TYR A 267 17.35 14.30 -16.27
CA TYR A 267 16.91 15.45 -15.47
C TYR A 267 15.97 15.02 -14.34
N PHE A 268 15.01 14.12 -14.63
CA PHE A 268 14.16 13.55 -13.59
C PHE A 268 14.97 12.87 -12.48
N CYS A 269 15.93 12.03 -12.86
CA CYS A 269 16.75 11.31 -11.91
C CYS A 269 17.72 12.25 -11.16
N LEU A 270 18.24 13.31 -11.81
CA LEU A 270 19.05 14.34 -11.17
C LEU A 270 18.26 15.11 -10.12
N VAL A 271 17.06 15.59 -10.46
CA VAL A 271 16.19 16.31 -9.51
C VAL A 271 15.89 15.43 -8.30
N GLU A 272 15.48 14.18 -8.53
CA GLU A 272 15.19 13.25 -7.44
C GLU A 272 16.42 12.97 -6.57
N THR A 273 17.57 12.67 -7.19
CA THR A 273 18.82 12.38 -6.46
C THR A 273 19.31 13.59 -5.68
N SER A 274 19.22 14.79 -6.26
CA SER A 274 19.63 16.06 -5.62
C SER A 274 18.75 16.39 -4.42
N MET A 275 17.43 16.19 -4.52
CA MET A 275 16.51 16.31 -3.37
C MET A 275 16.87 15.34 -2.24
N ARG A 276 17.23 14.09 -2.57
CA ARG A 276 17.68 13.10 -1.56
C ARG A 276 19.01 13.46 -0.91
N ALA A 277 19.91 14.08 -1.66
CA ALA A 277 21.18 14.58 -1.16
C ALA A 277 21.06 15.88 -0.34
N GLY A 278 19.85 16.48 -0.25
CA GLY A 278 19.64 17.78 0.40
C GLY A 278 20.11 18.98 -0.42
N ARG A 279 20.47 18.78 -1.70
CA ARG A 279 20.95 19.81 -2.63
C ARG A 279 19.78 20.44 -3.38
N PHE A 280 18.94 21.20 -2.66
CA PHE A 280 17.69 21.72 -3.22
C PHE A 280 17.89 22.80 -4.29
N ASP A 281 18.92 23.62 -4.16
CA ASP A 281 19.18 24.71 -5.12
C ASP A 281 19.58 24.15 -6.49
N GLU A 282 20.42 23.10 -6.52
CA GLU A 282 20.75 22.34 -7.74
C GLU A 282 19.49 21.71 -8.36
N ALA A 283 18.59 21.16 -7.54
CA ALA A 283 17.33 20.59 -8.01
C ALA A 283 16.42 21.64 -8.66
N PHE A 284 16.33 22.85 -8.09
CA PHE A 284 15.58 23.97 -8.67
C PHE A 284 16.17 24.41 -10.00
N GLU A 285 17.50 24.52 -10.08
CA GLU A 285 18.17 24.84 -11.34
C GLU A 285 17.79 23.82 -12.42
N MET A 286 17.84 22.53 -12.12
CA MET A 286 17.45 21.48 -13.07
C MET A 286 15.98 21.55 -13.51
N ALA A 287 15.06 21.86 -12.58
CA ALA A 287 13.65 22.02 -12.92
C ALA A 287 13.43 23.24 -13.82
N SER A 288 14.16 24.34 -13.58
CA SER A 288 14.07 25.57 -14.38
C SER A 288 14.52 25.35 -15.84
N TYR A 289 15.52 24.50 -16.08
CA TYR A 289 15.94 24.12 -17.44
C TYR A 289 14.82 23.43 -18.23
N LEU A 290 13.94 22.69 -17.55
CA LEU A 290 12.81 22.01 -18.19
C LEU A 290 11.58 22.93 -18.36
N ALA A 291 11.58 24.11 -17.75
CA ALA A 291 10.40 24.98 -17.72
C ALA A 291 10.01 25.53 -19.11
N SER A 292 10.97 25.70 -20.02
CA SER A 292 10.68 26.16 -21.39
C SER A 292 9.95 25.10 -22.20
N ASP A 293 10.43 23.86 -22.16
CA ASP A 293 9.99 22.79 -23.06
C ASP A 293 8.89 21.93 -22.44
N TYR A 294 8.88 21.84 -21.11
CA TYR A 294 7.97 21.00 -20.32
C TYR A 294 7.44 21.75 -19.09
N PRO A 295 6.70 22.86 -19.25
CA PRO A 295 6.30 23.75 -18.16
C PRO A 295 5.44 23.09 -17.08
N ASP A 296 4.63 22.09 -17.43
CA ASP A 296 3.80 21.36 -16.45
C ASP A 296 4.65 20.38 -15.61
N VAL A 297 5.65 19.76 -16.23
CA VAL A 297 6.59 18.85 -15.55
C VAL A 297 7.47 19.63 -14.60
N ALA A 298 8.03 20.76 -15.06
CA ALA A 298 8.84 21.65 -14.24
C ALA A 298 8.07 22.15 -13.02
N ARG A 299 6.82 22.62 -13.20
CA ARG A 299 5.95 23.02 -12.07
C ARG A 299 5.66 21.89 -11.09
N SER A 300 5.47 20.66 -11.57
CA SER A 300 5.32 19.49 -10.69
C SER A 300 6.60 19.24 -9.88
N MET A 301 7.76 19.25 -10.54
CA MET A 301 9.06 19.06 -9.88
C MET A 301 9.34 20.15 -8.84
N GLU A 302 9.13 21.42 -9.18
CA GLU A 302 9.30 22.54 -8.26
C GLU A 302 8.45 22.37 -7.00
N SER A 303 7.21 21.88 -7.14
CA SER A 303 6.35 21.60 -5.99
C SER A 303 6.90 20.48 -5.11
N ASP A 304 7.47 19.43 -5.72
CA ASP A 304 8.09 18.33 -4.99
C ASP A 304 9.37 18.79 -4.28
N ILE A 305 10.22 19.59 -4.95
CA ILE A 305 11.45 20.16 -4.39
C ILE A 305 11.12 21.05 -3.19
N TRP A 306 10.14 21.96 -3.31
CA TRP A 306 9.70 22.80 -2.20
C TRP A 306 9.25 21.99 -0.99
N LEU A 307 8.49 20.93 -1.22
CA LEU A 307 8.02 20.07 -0.15
C LEU A 307 9.17 19.33 0.53
N PHE A 308 10.09 18.75 -0.24
CA PHE A 308 11.26 18.06 0.32
C PHE A 308 12.19 19.00 1.08
N LYS A 309 12.44 20.21 0.56
CA LYS A 309 13.22 21.24 1.23
C LYS A 309 12.64 21.58 2.60
N ARG A 310 11.33 21.81 2.67
CA ARG A 310 10.62 22.08 3.92
C ARG A 310 10.73 20.94 4.92
N ILE A 311 10.51 19.71 4.46
CA ILE A 311 10.61 18.52 5.31
C ILE A 311 12.02 18.40 5.89
N HIS A 312 13.04 18.66 5.07
CA HIS A 312 14.43 18.63 5.49
C HIS A 312 14.74 19.71 6.53
N GLU A 313 14.38 20.97 6.27
CA GLU A 313 14.58 22.08 7.19
C GLU A 313 13.93 21.84 8.56
N ARG A 314 12.71 21.31 8.57
CA ARG A 314 11.98 20.99 9.81
C ARG A 314 12.62 19.86 10.60
N ARG A 315 13.13 18.82 9.93
CA ARG A 315 13.88 17.73 10.59
C ARG A 315 15.19 18.24 11.20
N CYS A 316 15.90 19.11 10.49
CA CYS A 316 17.13 19.73 10.99
C CYS A 316 16.90 20.68 12.17
N GLN A 317 15.75 21.36 12.24
CA GLN A 317 15.39 22.21 13.39
C GLN A 317 15.02 21.42 14.65
N THR A 318 14.63 20.15 14.48
CA THR A 318 14.23 19.26 15.59
C THR A 318 15.34 18.36 16.11
N ALA A 319 16.40 18.15 15.32
CA ALA A 319 17.59 17.38 15.69
C ALA A 319 18.56 18.22 16.54
#